data_AF-A0A1Y4UVU9-F1
#
_entry.id   AF-A0A1Y4UVU9-F1
#
_cell.length_a   1.000
_cell.length_b   1.000
_cell.length_c   1.000
_cell.angle_alpha   90.00
_cell.angle_beta   90.00
_cell.angle_gamma   90.00
#
_symmetry.space_group_name_H-M   'P 1'
#
loop_
_entity.id
_entity.type
_entity.pdbx_description
1 polymer ?
#
loop_
_entity_poly.entity_id
_entity_poly.type
_entity_poly.pdbx_seq_one_letter_code
_entity_poly.pdbx_strand_id
1 'polypeptide(L)'
;TLEGETKLTIPNQVVREQLYSYLLDTYNEADLRFDNWEKGKLASAMAYRGDWKAYFDYIAECLHRYSSQRDKQKGEAYIHGFTLAMTAQNRFYRPISEQENQEGYADIFMFPLLDIYKDMLHSYIIELKYAKGKDSDEKVEQLRQEAITQANRYAASETVQKAIGTTTLHKIIV
;
A
#
# COMPACT_ATOMS: atom_id res chain seq x y z
N THR A 1 15.16 -9.99 25.06
CA THR A 1 14.20 -10.94 24.48
C THR A 1 14.63 -12.36 24.85
N LEU A 2 13.68 -13.19 25.25
CA LEU A 2 13.72 -14.66 25.17
C LEU A 2 12.39 -15.00 24.47
N GLU A 3 12.42 -15.75 23.36
CA GLU A 3 11.24 -16.16 22.57
C GLU A 3 10.33 -15.04 22.02
N GLY A 4 10.90 -13.90 21.64
CA GLY A 4 10.31 -13.06 20.58
C GLY A 4 8.96 -12.37 20.86
N GLU A 5 8.38 -12.47 22.05
CA GLU A 5 7.21 -11.66 22.39
C GLU A 5 7.61 -10.21 22.73
N THR A 6 7.08 -9.27 21.97
CA THR A 6 7.29 -7.82 22.17
C THR A 6 6.05 -7.22 22.84
N LYS A 7 6.26 -6.57 23.99
CA LYS A 7 5.24 -5.80 24.70
C LYS A 7 4.77 -4.60 23.86
N LEU A 8 3.44 -4.46 23.74
CA LEU A 8 2.74 -3.35 23.09
C LEU A 8 3.17 -1.99 23.66
N THR A 9 3.56 -1.07 22.77
CA THR A 9 3.60 0.37 23.06
C THR A 9 2.78 1.06 21.97
N ILE A 10 1.85 1.95 22.36
CA ILE A 10 0.84 2.54 21.47
C ILE A 10 1.47 3.63 20.59
N PRO A 11 1.43 3.53 19.24
CA PRO A 11 1.72 4.66 18.35
C PRO A 11 0.51 5.60 18.31
N ASN A 12 0.78 6.92 18.30
CA ASN A 12 -0.16 8.05 18.28
C ASN A 12 -1.60 7.71 17.85
N GLN A 13 -2.48 7.66 18.85
CA GLN A 13 -3.85 7.17 18.77
C GLN A 13 -4.77 8.08 17.94
N VAL A 14 -4.46 9.36 17.83
CA VAL A 14 -5.31 10.38 17.16
C VAL A 14 -5.30 10.24 15.64
N VAL A 15 -4.13 9.94 15.05
CA VAL A 15 -3.99 9.73 13.59
C VAL A 15 -4.61 8.40 13.20
N ARG A 16 -4.45 7.37 14.06
CA ARG A 16 -5.21 6.13 13.90
C ARG A 16 -6.68 6.44 13.95
N GLU A 17 -7.21 7.13 14.95
CA GLU A 17 -8.65 7.41 15.08
C GLU A 17 -9.22 8.22 13.91
N GLN A 18 -8.52 9.21 13.34
CA GLN A 18 -9.07 9.97 12.20
C GLN A 18 -9.10 9.18 10.87
N LEU A 19 -8.08 8.36 10.58
CA LEU A 19 -8.10 7.45 9.41
C LEU A 19 -8.97 6.21 9.67
N TYR A 20 -8.94 5.65 10.89
CA TYR A 20 -9.75 4.52 11.31
C TYR A 20 -11.22 4.87 11.36
N SER A 21 -11.64 6.06 11.81
CA SER A 21 -13.07 6.42 11.87
C SER A 21 -13.68 6.50 10.47
N TYR A 22 -12.97 7.04 9.48
CA TYR A 22 -13.42 7.02 8.08
C TYR A 22 -13.52 5.58 7.54
N LEU A 23 -12.59 4.71 7.94
CA LEU A 23 -12.49 3.30 7.55
C LEU A 23 -13.29 2.33 8.43
N LEU A 24 -13.89 2.72 9.56
CA LEU A 24 -14.66 1.82 10.45
C LEU A 24 -16.15 2.14 10.44
N ASP A 25 -16.55 3.42 10.33
CA ASP A 25 -17.97 3.77 10.27
C ASP A 25 -18.65 3.18 9.01
N THR A 26 -17.87 2.89 7.97
CA THR A 26 -18.34 2.21 6.75
C THR A 26 -18.12 0.68 6.76
N TYR A 27 -17.28 0.15 7.66
CA TYR A 27 -16.80 -1.24 7.61
C TYR A 27 -17.22 -2.11 8.79
N ASN A 28 -17.71 -1.54 9.90
CA ASN A 28 -18.25 -2.32 11.03
C ASN A 28 -19.51 -3.12 10.68
N GLU A 29 -20.18 -2.84 9.55
CA GLU A 29 -21.31 -3.63 9.07
C GLU A 29 -20.89 -4.83 8.18
N ALA A 30 -19.65 -4.86 7.69
CA ALA A 30 -19.14 -5.94 6.86
C ALA A 30 -18.12 -6.77 7.64
N ASP A 31 -18.56 -7.96 8.07
CA ASP A 31 -17.84 -9.00 8.83
C ASP A 31 -16.44 -9.35 8.25
N LEU A 32 -15.46 -8.48 8.51
CA LEU A 32 -14.06 -8.60 8.12
C LEU A 32 -13.24 -9.27 9.22
N ARG A 33 -13.80 -10.34 9.80
CA ARG A 33 -12.99 -11.34 10.52
C ARG A 33 -12.36 -12.26 9.48
N PHE A 34 -11.30 -11.79 8.80
CA PHE A 34 -10.53 -12.60 7.86
C PHE A 34 -9.09 -12.83 8.33
N ASP A 35 -8.57 -13.99 7.97
CA ASP A 35 -7.47 -14.72 8.60
C ASP A 35 -6.13 -13.97 8.52
N ASN A 36 -5.69 -13.37 9.64
CA ASN A 36 -4.42 -12.68 9.78
C ASN A 36 -3.21 -13.51 9.33
N TRP A 37 -3.33 -14.84 9.34
CA TRP A 37 -2.26 -15.75 8.98
C TRP A 37 -1.96 -15.77 7.46
N GLU A 38 -2.99 -15.82 6.61
CA GLU A 38 -2.81 -15.80 5.15
C GLU A 38 -2.24 -14.45 4.69
N LYS A 39 -2.77 -13.35 5.23
CA LYS A 39 -2.23 -12.01 4.97
C LYS A 39 -0.77 -11.88 5.41
N GLY A 40 -0.41 -12.44 6.56
CA GLY A 40 0.96 -12.47 7.06
C GLY A 40 1.92 -13.22 6.14
N LYS A 41 1.45 -14.33 5.52
CA LYS A 41 2.24 -15.08 4.53
C LYS A 41 2.46 -14.29 3.25
N LEU A 42 1.43 -13.64 2.72
CA LEU A 42 1.53 -12.79 1.53
C LEU A 42 2.49 -11.62 1.77
N ALA A 43 2.35 -10.94 2.91
CA ALA A 43 3.25 -9.86 3.31
C ALA A 43 4.71 -10.32 3.43
N SER A 44 4.94 -11.52 3.97
CA SER A 44 6.29 -12.11 4.09
C SER A 44 6.86 -12.50 2.73
N ALA A 45 6.04 -13.09 1.86
CA ALA A 45 6.43 -13.44 0.49
C ALA A 45 6.86 -12.19 -0.31
N MET A 46 6.10 -11.11 -0.16
CA MET A 46 6.45 -9.80 -0.72
C MET A 46 7.80 -9.31 -0.14
N ALA A 47 7.98 -9.29 1.18
CA ALA A 47 9.20 -8.81 1.85
C ALA A 47 10.49 -9.57 1.52
N TYR A 48 10.42 -10.90 1.46
CA TYR A 48 11.62 -11.75 1.38
C TYR A 48 11.81 -12.43 0.03
N ARG A 49 10.77 -12.54 -0.81
CA ARG A 49 10.86 -13.22 -2.11
C ARG A 49 10.48 -12.33 -3.29
N GLY A 50 9.99 -11.12 -3.04
CA GLY A 50 9.60 -10.20 -4.10
C GLY A 50 8.22 -10.52 -4.67
N ASP A 51 7.48 -11.46 -4.08
CA ASP A 51 6.18 -11.93 -4.55
C ASP A 51 5.07 -10.96 -4.15
N TRP A 52 5.07 -9.79 -4.79
CA TRP A 52 4.12 -8.72 -4.52
C TRP A 52 2.76 -8.95 -5.18
N LYS A 53 2.73 -9.66 -6.31
CA LYS A 53 1.51 -9.80 -7.12
C LYS A 53 0.38 -10.45 -6.31
N ALA A 54 0.67 -11.55 -5.62
CA ALA A 54 -0.32 -12.24 -4.79
C ALA A 54 -0.87 -11.35 -3.64
N TYR A 55 -0.03 -10.46 -3.10
CA TYR A 55 -0.46 -9.51 -2.07
C TYR A 55 -1.42 -8.44 -2.60
N PHE A 56 -1.13 -7.88 -3.78
CA PHE A 56 -2.01 -6.87 -4.40
C PHE A 56 -3.25 -7.46 -5.06
N ASP A 57 -3.16 -8.67 -5.63
CA ASP A 57 -4.33 -9.42 -6.09
C ASP A 57 -5.32 -9.61 -4.94
N TYR A 58 -4.84 -9.98 -3.74
CA TYR A 58 -5.66 -10.07 -2.54
C TYR A 58 -6.31 -8.72 -2.16
N ILE A 59 -5.56 -7.61 -2.21
CA ILE A 59 -6.14 -6.28 -1.96
C ILE A 59 -7.22 -5.95 -2.99
N ALA A 60 -7.00 -6.27 -4.26
CA ALA A 60 -7.98 -6.05 -5.32
C ALA A 60 -9.25 -6.90 -5.13
N GLU A 61 -9.11 -8.16 -4.71
CA GLU A 61 -10.25 -9.01 -4.34
C GLU A 61 -11.05 -8.44 -3.17
N CYS A 62 -10.36 -7.96 -2.12
CA CYS A 62 -11.01 -7.30 -1.00
C CYS A 62 -11.73 -6.03 -1.46
N LEU A 63 -11.06 -5.20 -2.27
CA LEU A 63 -11.67 -4.00 -2.84
C LEU A 63 -12.94 -4.36 -3.62
N HIS A 64 -12.90 -5.40 -4.47
CA HIS A 64 -14.06 -5.84 -5.22
C HIS A 64 -15.20 -6.32 -4.31
N ARG A 65 -14.87 -7.14 -3.31
CA ARG A 65 -15.83 -7.72 -2.36
C ARG A 65 -16.52 -6.67 -1.49
N TYR A 66 -15.78 -5.65 -1.06
CA TYR A 66 -16.26 -4.63 -0.11
C TYR A 66 -16.65 -3.31 -0.78
N SER A 67 -16.42 -3.13 -2.09
CA SER A 67 -16.85 -1.93 -2.80
C SER A 67 -18.37 -1.86 -2.97
N SER A 68 -19.01 -0.95 -2.23
CA SER A 68 -20.42 -0.63 -2.46
C SER A 68 -20.60 0.15 -3.78
N GLN A 69 -21.82 0.17 -4.33
CA GLN A 69 -22.10 1.00 -5.52
C GLN A 69 -21.83 2.50 -5.29
N ARG A 70 -21.94 2.97 -4.03
CA ARG A 70 -21.64 4.36 -3.64
C ARG A 70 -20.14 4.62 -3.61
N ASP A 71 -19.35 3.65 -3.17
CA ASP A 71 -17.89 3.78 -3.14
C ASP A 71 -17.29 3.78 -4.55
N LYS A 72 -17.91 3.05 -5.49
CA LYS A 72 -17.55 3.10 -6.92
C LYS A 72 -17.71 4.50 -7.53
N GLN A 73 -18.59 5.35 -6.98
CA GLN A 73 -18.75 6.74 -7.42
C GLN A 73 -17.64 7.66 -6.90
N LYS A 74 -16.97 7.29 -5.79
CA LYS A 74 -15.83 8.04 -5.24
C LYS A 74 -14.53 7.82 -6.02
N GLY A 75 -14.52 6.86 -6.95
CA GLY A 75 -13.44 6.66 -7.93
C GLY A 75 -12.06 6.44 -7.30
N GLU A 76 -11.09 7.20 -7.75
CA GLU A 76 -9.67 7.07 -7.44
C GLU A 76 -9.34 7.25 -5.94
N ALA A 77 -9.97 8.22 -5.27
CA ALA A 77 -9.72 8.48 -3.86
C ALA A 77 -10.10 7.31 -2.95
N TYR A 78 -11.15 6.56 -3.30
CA TYR A 78 -11.55 5.37 -2.57
C TYR A 78 -10.54 4.22 -2.75
N ILE A 79 -10.09 3.98 -3.98
CA ILE A 79 -9.12 2.92 -4.29
C ILE A 79 -7.78 3.22 -3.62
N HIS A 80 -7.33 4.48 -3.68
CA HIS A 80 -6.12 4.92 -3.01
C HIS A 80 -6.24 4.74 -1.50
N GLY A 81 -7.29 5.26 -0.87
CA GLY A 81 -7.50 5.16 0.57
C GLY A 81 -7.62 3.72 1.07
N PHE A 82 -8.31 2.85 0.31
CA PHE A 82 -8.42 1.43 0.63
C PHE A 82 -7.09 0.71 0.54
N THR A 83 -6.34 0.91 -0.54
CA THR A 83 -5.02 0.31 -0.73
C THR A 83 -4.05 0.77 0.37
N LEU A 84 -4.07 2.06 0.72
CA LEU A 84 -3.27 2.62 1.81
C LEU A 84 -3.64 1.98 3.16
N ALA A 85 -4.94 1.83 3.45
CA ALA A 85 -5.40 1.18 4.69
C ALA A 85 -4.96 -0.29 4.78
N MET A 86 -5.04 -1.02 3.67
CA MET A 86 -4.67 -2.44 3.61
C MET A 86 -3.16 -2.64 3.75
N THR A 87 -2.37 -1.77 3.12
CA THR A 87 -0.90 -1.75 3.20
C THR A 87 -0.39 -1.26 4.55
N ALA A 88 -1.12 -0.38 5.24
CA ALA A 88 -0.76 0.08 6.60
C ALA A 88 -0.81 -1.03 7.66
N GLN A 89 -1.51 -2.12 7.38
CA GLN A 89 -1.51 -3.31 8.22
C GLN A 89 -0.36 -4.27 7.90
N ASN A 90 0.49 -3.97 6.93
CA ASN A 90 1.67 -4.78 6.62
C ASN A 90 2.76 -4.53 7.67
N ARG A 91 3.15 -5.58 8.41
CA ARG A 91 4.14 -5.43 9.48
C ARG A 91 5.56 -5.08 9.02
N PHE A 92 5.91 -5.35 7.76
CA PHE A 92 7.27 -5.19 7.24
C PHE A 92 7.56 -3.79 6.71
N TYR A 93 6.51 -3.01 6.45
CA TYR A 93 6.61 -1.72 5.81
C TYR A 93 5.80 -0.68 6.58
N ARG A 94 6.25 0.58 6.48
CA ARG A 94 5.42 1.74 6.81
C ARG A 94 5.01 2.40 5.50
N PRO A 95 3.74 2.32 5.05
CA PRO A 95 3.34 3.03 3.85
C PRO A 95 3.40 4.55 4.09
N ILE A 96 3.86 5.28 3.08
CA ILE A 96 3.91 6.75 3.04
C ILE A 96 3.19 7.17 1.77
N SER A 97 2.20 8.06 1.88
CA SER A 97 1.41 8.54 0.73
C SER A 97 1.67 10.01 0.41
N GLU A 98 1.34 10.43 -0.82
CA GLU A 98 1.56 11.77 -1.33
C GLU A 98 0.88 12.88 -0.48
N GLN A 99 -0.28 12.63 0.14
CA GLN A 99 -0.98 13.64 0.93
C GLN A 99 -0.22 14.12 2.18
N GLU A 100 0.76 13.35 2.66
CA GLU A 100 1.58 13.75 3.82
C GLU A 100 2.79 14.62 3.44
N ASN A 101 3.19 14.69 2.17
CA ASN A 101 4.36 15.43 1.72
C ASN A 101 4.09 16.19 0.40
N GLN A 102 4.04 17.52 0.50
CA GLN A 102 3.80 18.50 -0.55
C GLN A 102 4.29 18.09 -1.96
N GLU A 103 3.30 17.93 -2.86
CA GLU A 103 3.31 17.96 -4.33
C GLU A 103 4.49 17.30 -5.06
N GLY A 104 4.29 16.06 -5.55
CA GLY A 104 5.13 15.46 -6.59
C GLY A 104 5.55 14.01 -6.40
N TYR A 105 4.92 13.28 -5.49
CA TYR A 105 5.36 11.96 -5.02
C TYR A 105 4.53 10.81 -5.61
N ALA A 106 5.03 9.56 -5.54
CA ALA A 106 4.24 8.41 -5.94
C ALA A 106 3.09 8.16 -4.95
N ASP A 107 2.04 7.48 -5.40
CA ASP A 107 0.84 7.26 -4.60
C ASP A 107 1.15 6.64 -3.24
N ILE A 108 1.91 5.53 -3.21
CA ILE A 108 2.28 4.84 -1.97
C ILE A 108 3.73 4.36 -2.06
N PHE A 109 4.56 4.80 -1.11
CA PHE A 109 5.86 4.20 -0.84
C PHE A 109 5.78 3.22 0.33
N MET A 110 6.15 1.97 0.10
CA MET A 110 6.32 0.98 1.16
C MET A 110 7.71 1.13 1.78
N PHE A 111 7.83 2.05 2.75
CA PHE A 111 9.10 2.29 3.45
C PHE A 111 9.51 1.01 4.19
N PRO A 112 10.68 0.41 3.89
CA PRO A 112 11.10 -0.84 4.50
C PRO A 112 11.57 -0.63 5.95
N LEU A 113 11.05 -1.42 6.90
CA LEU A 113 11.43 -1.32 8.32
C LEU A 113 12.72 -2.12 8.63
N LEU A 114 13.83 -1.75 7.99
CA LEU A 114 15.11 -2.47 8.08
C LEU A 114 15.75 -2.46 9.48
N ASP A 115 15.39 -1.49 10.34
CA ASP A 115 15.83 -1.47 11.73
C ASP A 115 15.29 -2.68 12.53
N ILE A 116 14.12 -3.17 12.15
CA ILE A 116 13.43 -4.32 12.76
C ILE A 116 13.74 -5.59 11.96
N TYR A 117 13.60 -5.53 10.62
CA TYR A 117 13.75 -6.65 9.70
C TYR A 117 14.98 -6.47 8.81
N LYS A 118 16.17 -6.69 9.40
CA LYS A 118 17.47 -6.43 8.75
C LYS A 118 17.75 -7.29 7.53
N ASP A 119 17.12 -8.46 7.45
CA ASP A 119 17.30 -9.45 6.39
C ASP A 119 16.27 -9.32 5.26
N MET A 120 15.42 -8.30 5.30
CA MET A 120 14.44 -8.04 4.25
C MET A 120 15.12 -7.63 2.94
N LEU A 121 14.59 -8.12 1.81
CA LEU A 121 15.26 -8.04 0.51
C LEU A 121 14.57 -7.09 -0.48
N HIS A 122 13.33 -6.70 -0.24
CA HIS A 122 12.52 -5.97 -1.22
C HIS A 122 11.83 -4.74 -0.63
N SER A 123 11.67 -3.71 -1.46
CA SER A 123 10.90 -2.50 -1.16
C SER A 123 10.09 -2.08 -2.39
N TYR A 124 9.09 -1.22 -2.19
CA TYR A 124 8.08 -0.99 -3.23
C TYR A 124 7.67 0.48 -3.31
N ILE A 125 7.59 0.98 -4.53
CA ILE A 125 6.78 2.13 -4.91
C ILE A 125 5.57 1.60 -5.65
N ILE A 126 4.38 2.05 -5.27
CA ILE A 126 3.12 1.70 -5.89
C ILE A 126 2.52 2.99 -6.44
N GLU A 127 2.21 2.95 -7.72
CA GLU A 127 1.50 4.00 -8.43
C GLU A 127 0.16 3.43 -8.88
N LEU A 128 -0.93 4.12 -8.56
CA LEU A 128 -2.30 3.72 -8.84
C LEU A 128 -2.83 4.62 -9.96
N LYS A 129 -3.34 4.04 -11.06
CA LYS A 129 -4.06 4.82 -12.09
C LYS A 129 -5.45 4.28 -12.31
N TYR A 130 -6.42 5.14 -12.10
CA TYR A 130 -7.82 4.80 -12.34
C TYR A 130 -8.22 5.04 -13.79
N ALA A 131 -8.47 3.96 -14.54
CA ALA A 131 -9.13 4.02 -15.84
C ALA A 131 -10.63 3.73 -15.70
N LYS A 132 -11.47 4.48 -16.42
CA LYS A 132 -12.90 4.20 -16.52
C LYS A 132 -13.13 3.12 -17.57
N GLY A 133 -14.12 2.26 -17.37
CA GLY A 133 -14.44 1.18 -18.32
C GLY A 133 -14.87 1.62 -19.73
N LYS A 134 -14.97 2.93 -19.99
CA LYS A 134 -15.24 3.53 -21.31
C LYS A 134 -14.00 4.18 -21.94
N ASP A 135 -12.87 4.22 -21.23
CA ASP A 135 -11.64 4.80 -21.73
C ASP A 135 -11.05 3.86 -22.80
N SER A 136 -10.44 4.43 -23.84
CA SER A 136 -9.80 3.62 -24.89
C SER A 136 -8.50 3.00 -24.41
N ASP A 137 -8.06 1.94 -25.09
CA ASP A 137 -6.77 1.30 -24.81
C ASP A 137 -5.61 2.31 -24.92
N GLU A 138 -5.68 3.29 -25.84
CA GLU A 138 -4.66 4.34 -25.93
C GLU A 138 -4.63 5.23 -24.68
N LYS A 139 -5.81 5.53 -24.12
CA LYS A 139 -5.89 6.33 -22.90
C LYS A 139 -5.36 5.57 -21.69
N VAL A 140 -5.65 4.28 -21.59
CA VAL A 140 -5.11 3.40 -20.53
C VAL A 140 -3.58 3.33 -20.64
N GLU A 141 -3.04 3.14 -21.85
CA GLU A 141 -1.60 3.11 -22.07
C GLU A 141 -0.95 4.46 -21.74
N GLN A 142 -1.59 5.58 -22.09
CA GLN A 142 -1.10 6.91 -21.72
C GLN A 142 -0.98 7.05 -20.19
N LEU A 143 -2.03 6.69 -19.44
CA LEU A 143 -2.02 6.73 -17.97
C LEU A 143 -0.90 5.86 -17.39
N ARG A 144 -0.68 4.67 -17.98
CA ARG A 144 0.40 3.77 -17.58
C ARG A 144 1.78 4.38 -17.79
N GLN A 145 2.02 5.08 -18.90
CA GLN A 145 3.31 5.74 -19.16
C GLN A 145 3.55 6.94 -18.23
N GLU A 146 2.49 7.69 -17.92
CA GLU A 146 2.54 8.77 -16.92
C GLU A 146 2.92 8.20 -15.54
N ALA A 147 2.30 7.09 -15.14
CA ALA A 147 2.63 6.36 -13.90
C ALA A 147 4.09 5.86 -13.87
N ILE A 148 4.57 5.26 -14.97
CA ILE A 148 5.98 4.84 -15.09
C ILE A 148 6.92 6.01 -14.83
N THR A 149 6.63 7.15 -15.46
CA THR A 149 7.45 8.35 -15.37
C THR A 149 7.47 8.90 -13.93
N GLN A 150 6.30 8.95 -13.28
CA GLN A 150 6.16 9.39 -11.89
C GLN A 150 6.90 8.47 -10.93
N ALA A 151 6.70 7.15 -11.04
CA ALA A 151 7.37 6.16 -10.20
C ALA A 151 8.90 6.18 -10.39
N ASN A 152 9.39 6.37 -11.61
CA ASN A 152 10.82 6.49 -11.89
C ASN A 152 11.43 7.76 -11.29
N ARG A 153 10.76 8.90 -11.45
CA ARG A 153 11.20 10.18 -10.88
C ARG A 153 11.31 10.07 -9.36
N TYR A 154 10.30 9.48 -8.72
CA TYR A 154 10.31 9.33 -7.27
C TYR A 154 11.34 8.30 -6.79
N ALA A 155 11.50 7.19 -7.50
CA ALA A 155 12.53 6.21 -7.21
C ALA A 155 13.94 6.84 -7.20
N ALA A 156 14.20 7.83 -8.06
CA ALA A 156 15.45 8.57 -8.11
C ALA A 156 15.61 9.65 -7.01
N SER A 157 14.58 9.91 -6.21
CA SER A 157 14.64 10.93 -5.15
C SER A 157 15.60 10.52 -4.03
N GLU A 158 16.26 11.50 -3.43
CA GLU A 158 17.19 11.27 -2.32
C GLU A 158 16.51 10.58 -1.13
N THR A 159 15.24 10.93 -0.86
CA THR A 159 14.42 10.32 0.20
C THR A 159 14.29 8.81 0.01
N VAL A 160 13.92 8.36 -1.19
CA VAL A 160 13.77 6.93 -1.48
C VAL A 160 15.13 6.24 -1.47
N GLN A 161 16.13 6.82 -2.12
CA GLN A 161 17.47 6.23 -2.19
C GLN A 161 18.10 6.02 -0.80
N LYS A 162 17.85 6.93 0.15
CA LYS A 162 18.28 6.75 1.55
C LYS A 162 17.44 5.73 2.31
N ALA A 163 16.14 5.61 1.99
CA ALA A 163 15.21 4.75 2.70
C ALA A 163 15.30 3.27 2.31
N ILE A 164 15.62 2.94 1.06
CA ILE A 164 15.58 1.55 0.57
C ILE A 164 16.70 0.66 1.13
N GLY A 165 17.77 1.25 1.66
CA GLY A 165 18.89 0.52 2.24
C GLY A 165 19.48 -0.53 1.28
N THR A 166 19.49 -1.80 1.70
CA THR A 166 19.99 -2.93 0.90
C THR A 166 18.92 -3.63 0.05
N THR A 167 17.67 -3.15 0.09
CA THR A 167 16.57 -3.81 -0.61
C THR A 167 16.59 -3.53 -2.11
N THR A 168 16.07 -4.47 -2.89
CA THR A 168 15.72 -4.25 -4.29
C THR A 168 14.40 -3.49 -4.36
N LEU A 169 14.45 -2.28 -4.92
CA LEU A 169 13.27 -1.44 -5.11
C LEU A 169 12.48 -1.86 -6.36
N HIS A 170 11.22 -2.21 -6.14
CA HIS A 170 10.25 -2.52 -7.20
C HIS A 170 9.32 -1.33 -7.41
N LYS A 171 8.95 -1.08 -8.68
CA LYS A 171 7.97 -0.05 -9.06
C LYS A 171 6.78 -0.75 -9.65
N ILE A 172 5.67 -0.76 -8.92
CA ILE A 172 4.43 -1.42 -9.29
C ILE A 172 3.48 -0.35 -9.81
N ILE A 173 2.85 -0.63 -10.94
CA ILE A 173 1.81 0.21 -11.52
C ILE A 173 0.55 -0.64 -11.56
N VAL A 174 -0.50 -0.15 -10.90
CA VAL A 174 -1.79 -0.83 -10.77
C VAL A 174 -2.89 0.02 -11.37
#